data_AF-A0A0K8S977-F1
#
_entry.id   AF-A0A0K8S977-F1
#
_cell.length_a   1.000
_cell.length_b   1.000
_cell.length_c   1.000
_cell.angle_alpha   90.00
_cell.angle_beta   90.00
_cell.angle_gamma   90.00
#
_symmetry.space_group_name_H-M   'P 1'
#
loop_
_entity.id
_entity.type
_entity.pdbx_description
1 polymer ?
#
loop_
_entity_poly.entity_id
_entity_poly.type
_entity_poly.pdbx_seq_one_letter_code
_entity_poly.pdbx_strand_id
1 'polypeptide(L)'
;MSRQIPPCQKKLAEKLILINDRGIGMLTRIYNIKKACGDAKSKPGFLSDKNLDSSIKYIVRRFPNIDIKSLQPIAQIRSEIIKSLSLYYYTFVDLLDFKDNVCELLTTMDACQLHLDITLNYELTKGYLDLCVTYVSLMILLSRVEDRKAVLGLFNA
;
A
#
# COMPACT_ATOMS: atom_id res chain seq x y z
N MET A 1 11.81 3.42 29.82
CA MET A 1 12.80 2.49 29.23
C MET A 1 12.10 1.17 28.95
N SER A 2 11.74 0.89 27.70
CA SER A 2 11.17 -0.40 27.32
C SER A 2 12.24 -1.49 27.47
N ARG A 3 11.92 -2.59 28.17
CA ARG A 3 12.82 -3.75 28.28
C ARG A 3 13.19 -4.23 26.87
N GLN A 4 14.49 -4.35 26.58
CA GLN A 4 14.95 -5.01 25.37
C GLN A 4 14.51 -6.47 25.39
N ILE A 5 13.58 -6.83 24.50
CA ILE A 5 13.12 -8.20 24.32
C ILE A 5 14.31 -9.02 23.77
N PRO A 6 14.66 -10.17 24.39
CA PRO A 6 15.76 -11.00 23.92
C PRO A 6 15.50 -11.55 22.51
N PRO A 7 16.54 -11.77 21.68
CA PRO A 7 16.38 -12.20 20.28
C PRO A 7 15.50 -13.44 20.08
N CYS A 8 15.58 -14.41 20.99
CA CYS A 8 14.78 -15.63 20.96
C CYS A 8 13.25 -15.40 21.10
N GLN A 9 12.84 -14.24 21.64
CA GLN A 9 11.43 -13.87 21.81
C GLN A 9 10.91 -12.97 20.69
N LYS A 10 11.71 -12.71 19.64
CA LYS A 10 11.33 -11.83 18.52
C LYS A 10 10.43 -12.49 17.48
N LYS A 11 10.25 -13.83 17.54
CA LYS A 11 9.37 -14.62 16.67
C LYS A 11 9.62 -14.35 15.17
N LEU A 12 10.90 -14.31 14.79
CA LEU A 12 11.33 -13.91 13.45
C LEU A 12 10.77 -14.84 12.38
N ALA A 13 10.81 -16.16 12.62
CA ALA A 13 10.28 -17.14 11.67
C ALA A 13 8.79 -16.93 11.41
N GLU A 14 7.99 -16.77 12.47
CA GLU A 14 6.54 -16.59 12.35
C GLU A 14 6.20 -15.28 11.65
N LYS A 15 6.88 -14.17 12.01
CA LYS A 15 6.69 -12.88 11.35
C LYS A 15 7.07 -12.95 9.88
N LEU A 16 8.20 -13.58 9.54
CA LEU A 16 8.68 -13.71 8.17
C LEU A 16 7.69 -14.49 7.29
N ILE A 17 7.15 -15.60 7.81
CA ILE A 17 6.16 -16.43 7.10
C ILE A 17 4.87 -15.63 6.85
N LEU A 18 4.29 -15.04 7.90
CA LEU A 18 3.02 -14.32 7.81
C LEU A 18 3.12 -13.08 6.91
N ILE A 19 4.22 -12.33 7.01
CA ILE A 19 4.39 -11.11 6.22
C ILE A 19 4.67 -11.47 4.75
N ASN A 20 5.44 -12.51 4.45
CA ASN A 20 5.62 -12.95 3.07
C ASN A 20 4.30 -13.36 2.41
N ASP A 21 3.48 -14.17 3.09
CA ASP A 21 2.16 -14.57 2.59
C ASP A 21 1.24 -13.35 2.36
N ARG A 22 1.18 -12.44 3.34
CA ARG A 22 0.44 -11.18 3.21
C ARG A 22 0.95 -10.35 2.01
N GLY A 23 2.25 -10.32 1.77
CA GLY A 23 2.87 -9.59 0.67
C GLY A 23 2.39 -10.06 -0.71
N ILE A 24 2.22 -11.37 -0.91
CA ILE A 24 1.65 -11.94 -2.15
C ILE A 24 0.18 -11.50 -2.33
N GLY A 25 -0.60 -11.51 -1.25
CA GLY A 25 -1.97 -10.99 -1.26
C GLY A 25 -2.03 -9.52 -1.64
N MET A 26 -1.16 -8.69 -1.07
CA MET A 26 -1.09 -7.25 -1.38
C MET A 26 -0.64 -6.99 -2.83
N LEU A 27 0.33 -7.74 -3.34
CA LEU A 27 0.73 -7.69 -4.75
C LEU A 27 -0.44 -7.98 -5.69
N THR A 28 -1.22 -9.01 -5.38
CA THR A 28 -2.39 -9.41 -6.18
C THR A 28 -3.45 -8.30 -6.18
N ARG A 29 -3.75 -7.73 -5.01
CA ARG A 29 -4.72 -6.64 -4.89
C ARG A 29 -4.28 -5.40 -5.67
N ILE A 30 -3.03 -4.96 -5.51
CA ILE A 30 -2.56 -3.75 -6.20
C ILE A 30 -2.41 -3.97 -7.71
N TYR A 31 -2.09 -5.20 -8.14
CA TYR A 31 -2.11 -5.57 -9.55
C TYR A 31 -3.51 -5.40 -10.15
N ASN A 32 -4.55 -5.90 -9.48
CA ASN A 32 -5.93 -5.77 -9.94
C ASN A 32 -6.38 -4.30 -9.99
N ILE A 33 -6.00 -3.50 -8.98
CA ILE A 33 -6.27 -2.05 -8.98
C ILE A 33 -5.59 -1.38 -10.17
N LYS A 34 -4.30 -1.66 -10.41
CA LYS A 34 -3.58 -1.11 -11.55
C LYS A 34 -4.26 -1.46 -12.87
N LYS A 35 -4.72 -2.69 -13.03
CA LYS A 35 -5.43 -3.13 -14.23
C LYS A 35 -6.77 -2.43 -14.39
N ALA A 36 -7.57 -2.33 -13.33
CA ALA A 36 -8.87 -1.66 -13.36
C ALA A 36 -8.76 -0.15 -13.63
N CYS A 37 -7.78 0.54 -13.03
CA CYS A 37 -7.56 1.97 -13.32
C CYS A 37 -7.03 2.24 -14.73
N GLY A 38 -6.30 1.28 -15.32
CA GLY A 38 -5.73 1.40 -16.66
C GLY A 38 -6.67 1.03 -17.81
N ASP A 39 -7.82 0.40 -17.52
CA ASP A 39 -8.81 0.04 -18.53
C ASP A 39 -10.03 0.98 -18.45
N ALA A 40 -10.35 1.63 -19.57
CA ALA A 40 -11.43 2.61 -19.66
C ALA A 40 -12.81 2.04 -19.32
N LYS A 41 -13.02 0.72 -19.45
CA LYS A 41 -14.30 0.07 -19.13
C LYS A 41 -14.48 -0.24 -17.66
N SER A 42 -13.39 -0.52 -16.94
CA SER A 42 -13.40 -0.92 -15.53
C SER A 42 -13.00 0.20 -14.57
N LYS A 43 -12.45 1.31 -15.09
CA LYS A 43 -12.13 2.50 -14.32
C LYS A 43 -13.38 3.05 -13.61
N PRO A 44 -13.31 3.38 -12.30
CA PRO A 44 -14.41 4.02 -11.60
C PRO A 44 -14.91 5.27 -12.33
N GLY A 45 -16.22 5.37 -12.59
CA GLY A 45 -16.81 6.42 -13.42
C GLY A 45 -16.45 7.84 -12.96
N PHE A 46 -16.30 8.06 -11.66
CA PHE A 46 -15.87 9.33 -11.07
C PHE A 46 -14.52 9.83 -11.61
N LEU A 47 -13.59 8.94 -11.94
CA LEU A 47 -12.28 9.31 -12.49
C LEU A 47 -12.32 9.68 -13.98
N SER A 48 -13.44 9.41 -14.64
CA SER A 48 -13.67 9.71 -16.07
C SER A 48 -14.74 10.78 -16.27
N ASP A 49 -15.36 11.29 -15.19
CA ASP A 49 -16.43 12.28 -15.27
C ASP A 49 -15.86 13.67 -15.57
N LYS A 50 -16.32 14.25 -16.69
CA LYS A 50 -15.94 15.59 -17.14
C LYS A 50 -16.29 16.68 -16.13
N ASN A 51 -17.35 16.49 -15.33
CA ASN A 51 -17.76 17.44 -14.30
C ASN A 51 -16.78 17.46 -13.12
N LEU A 52 -16.08 16.34 -12.87
CA LEU A 52 -15.14 16.19 -11.77
C LEU A 52 -13.68 16.43 -12.16
N ASP A 53 -13.37 16.52 -13.47
CA ASP A 53 -12.01 16.68 -13.99
C ASP A 53 -11.26 17.88 -13.38
N SER A 54 -11.93 19.03 -13.23
CA SER A 54 -11.35 20.22 -12.59
C SER A 54 -10.99 19.98 -11.12
N SER A 55 -11.87 19.31 -10.38
CA SER A 55 -11.69 18.94 -8.98
C SER A 55 -10.57 17.90 -8.83
N ILE A 56 -10.51 16.90 -9.70
CA ILE A 56 -9.47 15.87 -9.72
C ILE A 56 -8.09 16.49 -10.00
N LYS A 57 -7.99 17.37 -11.01
CA LYS A 57 -6.74 18.09 -11.31
C LYS A 57 -6.27 18.94 -10.13
N TYR A 58 -7.21 19.62 -9.45
CA TYR A 58 -6.89 20.37 -8.24
C TYR A 58 -6.36 19.47 -7.12
N ILE A 59 -7.05 18.36 -6.84
CA ILE A 59 -6.66 17.35 -5.84
C ILE A 59 -5.25 16.83 -6.14
N VAL A 60 -5.00 16.35 -7.37
CA VAL A 60 -3.71 15.76 -7.76
C VAL A 60 -2.57 16.77 -7.64
N ARG A 61 -2.82 18.05 -7.99
CA ARG A 61 -1.83 19.13 -7.90
C ARG A 61 -1.50 19.52 -6.45
N ARG A 62 -2.48 19.47 -5.56
CA ARG A 62 -2.34 19.87 -4.15
C ARG A 62 -2.01 18.71 -3.21
N PHE A 63 -2.12 17.47 -3.68
CA PHE A 63 -1.89 16.27 -2.88
C PHE A 63 -0.52 16.28 -2.19
N PRO A 64 -0.43 16.01 -0.88
CA PRO A 64 -1.49 15.55 0.03
C PRO A 64 -2.31 16.68 0.71
N ASN A 65 -1.93 17.94 0.55
CA ASN A 65 -2.50 19.10 1.26
C ASN A 65 -3.68 19.71 0.50
N ILE A 66 -4.84 19.04 0.54
CA ILE A 66 -6.06 19.43 -0.19
C ILE A 66 -6.91 20.39 0.66
N ASP A 67 -7.35 21.52 0.09
CA ASP A 67 -8.35 22.39 0.72
C ASP A 67 -9.78 22.00 0.32
N ILE A 68 -10.44 21.26 1.21
CA ILE A 68 -11.77 20.68 1.02
C ILE A 68 -12.84 21.76 0.80
N LYS A 69 -12.65 22.99 1.32
CA LYS A 69 -13.63 24.07 1.19
C LYS A 69 -13.87 24.49 -0.25
N SER A 70 -12.90 24.23 -1.13
CA SER A 70 -12.95 24.55 -2.55
C SER A 70 -13.66 23.50 -3.43
N LEU A 71 -14.10 22.37 -2.86
CA LEU A 71 -14.63 21.20 -3.58
C LEU A 71 -16.15 21.01 -3.42
N GLN A 72 -16.93 22.10 -3.51
CA GLN A 72 -18.40 22.07 -3.36
C GLN A 72 -19.13 21.03 -4.23
N PRO A 73 -18.76 20.77 -5.52
CA PRO A 73 -19.42 19.75 -6.33
C PRO A 73 -19.26 18.32 -5.79
N ILE A 74 -18.15 18.03 -5.10
CA ILE A 74 -17.88 16.70 -4.52
C ILE A 74 -18.76 16.46 -3.29
N ALA A 75 -19.13 17.51 -2.55
CA ALA A 75 -19.91 17.39 -1.33
C ALA A 75 -21.27 16.70 -1.54
N GLN A 76 -21.90 16.92 -2.70
CA GLN A 76 -23.21 16.35 -3.02
C GLN A 76 -23.17 14.85 -3.35
N ILE A 77 -22.05 14.38 -3.91
CA ILE A 77 -21.86 12.98 -4.36
C ILE A 77 -20.91 12.18 -3.45
N ARG A 78 -20.50 12.76 -2.32
CA ARG A 78 -19.50 12.22 -1.40
C ARG A 78 -19.80 10.78 -0.96
N SER A 79 -21.06 10.49 -0.61
CA SER A 79 -21.47 9.15 -0.16
C SER A 79 -21.23 8.08 -1.22
N GLU A 80 -21.51 8.40 -2.48
CA GLU A 80 -21.31 7.47 -3.61
C GLU A 80 -19.82 7.27 -3.92
N ILE A 81 -19.03 8.34 -3.85
CA ILE A 81 -17.57 8.28 -3.99
C ILE A 81 -16.97 7.38 -2.91
N ILE A 82 -17.34 7.58 -1.64
CA ILE A 82 -16.86 6.76 -0.52
C ILE A 82 -17.22 5.30 -0.77
N LYS A 83 -18.47 5.01 -1.13
CA LYS A 83 -18.91 3.64 -1.39
C LYS A 83 -18.10 2.99 -2.51
N SER A 84 -17.92 3.68 -3.64
CA SER A 84 -17.23 3.15 -4.82
C SER A 84 -15.72 3.03 -4.64
N LEU A 85 -15.09 4.01 -3.98
CA LEU A 85 -13.63 4.07 -3.82
C LEU A 85 -13.10 3.39 -2.55
N SER A 86 -13.98 3.00 -1.61
CA SER A 86 -13.62 2.36 -0.34
C SER A 86 -12.64 1.20 -0.51
N LEU A 87 -12.91 0.26 -1.42
CA LEU A 87 -12.06 -0.91 -1.64
C LEU A 87 -10.64 -0.51 -2.08
N TYR A 88 -10.53 0.49 -2.97
CA TYR A 88 -9.24 1.00 -3.41
C TYR A 88 -8.51 1.71 -2.28
N TYR A 89 -9.21 2.59 -1.57
CA TYR A 89 -8.67 3.36 -0.45
C TYR A 89 -8.11 2.45 0.64
N TYR A 90 -8.92 1.51 1.15
CA TYR A 90 -8.48 0.60 2.20
C TYR A 90 -7.35 -0.32 1.75
N THR A 91 -7.27 -0.68 0.46
CA THR A 91 -6.11 -1.40 -0.06
C THR A 91 -4.81 -0.59 0.03
N PHE A 92 -4.86 0.73 -0.20
CA PHE A 92 -3.70 1.59 -0.01
C PHE A 92 -3.34 1.76 1.48
N VAL A 93 -4.34 1.76 2.38
CA VAL A 93 -4.10 1.75 3.83
C VAL A 93 -3.40 0.46 4.25
N ASP A 94 -3.93 -0.70 3.84
CA ASP A 94 -3.34 -2.01 4.13
C ASP A 94 -1.89 -2.12 3.62
N LEU A 95 -1.59 -1.43 2.51
CA LEU A 95 -0.25 -1.37 1.93
C LEU A 95 0.71 -0.57 2.81
N LEU A 96 0.27 0.57 3.36
CA LEU A 96 1.07 1.35 4.30
C LEU A 96 1.35 0.54 5.56
N ASP A 97 0.34 -0.12 6.13
CA ASP A 97 0.52 -1.00 7.28
C ASP A 97 1.48 -2.16 6.95
N PHE A 98 1.37 -2.75 5.77
CA PHE A 98 2.29 -3.79 5.31
C PHE A 98 3.73 -3.26 5.25
N LYS A 99 3.96 -2.09 4.65
CA LYS A 99 5.27 -1.44 4.60
C LYS A 99 5.85 -1.25 6.00
N ASP A 100 5.07 -0.74 6.94
CA ASP A 100 5.55 -0.47 8.30
C ASP A 100 5.96 -1.77 9.00
N ASN A 101 5.17 -2.84 8.86
CA ASN A 101 5.49 -4.18 9.36
C ASN A 101 6.79 -4.74 8.75
N VAL A 102 7.00 -4.56 7.43
CA VAL A 102 8.24 -4.98 6.76
C VAL A 102 9.43 -4.19 7.30
N CYS A 103 9.33 -2.86 7.40
CA CYS A 103 10.39 -2.02 7.91
C CYS A 103 10.76 -2.37 9.37
N GLU A 104 9.78 -2.61 10.23
CA GLU A 104 10.02 -3.04 11.62
C GLU A 104 10.73 -4.41 11.67
N LEU A 105 10.29 -5.37 10.86
CA LEU A 105 10.90 -6.69 10.82
C LEU A 105 12.36 -6.60 10.33
N LEU A 106 12.61 -5.90 9.22
CA LEU A 106 13.97 -5.74 8.68
C LEU A 106 14.89 -5.03 9.69
N THR A 107 14.41 -3.99 10.37
CA THR A 107 15.15 -3.29 11.43
C THR A 107 15.47 -4.24 12.60
N THR A 108 14.53 -5.12 12.96
CA THR A 108 14.74 -6.12 14.02
C THR A 108 15.78 -7.16 13.59
N MET A 109 15.73 -7.62 12.35
CA MET A 109 16.69 -8.60 11.81
C MET A 109 18.11 -8.02 11.77
N ASP A 110 18.25 -6.75 11.36
CA ASP A 110 19.53 -6.02 11.39
C ASP A 110 20.07 -5.89 12.82
N ALA A 111 19.22 -5.47 13.77
CA ALA A 111 19.61 -5.36 15.18
C ALA A 111 20.00 -6.70 15.82
N CYS A 112 19.45 -7.83 15.33
CA CYS A 112 19.84 -9.17 15.75
C CYS A 112 21.11 -9.69 15.06
N GLN A 113 21.68 -8.96 14.10
CA GLN A 113 22.86 -9.34 13.33
C GLN A 113 22.79 -10.78 12.79
N LEU A 114 21.66 -11.10 12.15
CA LEU A 114 21.42 -12.47 11.69
C LEU A 114 22.47 -12.90 10.66
N HIS A 115 23.01 -14.09 10.87
CA HIS A 115 23.80 -14.76 9.84
C HIS A 115 22.85 -15.33 8.79
N LEU A 116 22.99 -14.90 7.53
CA LEU A 116 22.16 -15.36 6.41
C LEU A 116 23.06 -16.12 5.42
N ASP A 117 22.90 -17.44 5.39
CA ASP A 117 23.58 -18.34 4.48
C ASP A 117 22.57 -19.34 3.91
N ILE A 118 22.32 -19.26 2.60
CA ILE A 118 21.34 -20.09 1.92
C ILE A 118 21.63 -21.59 2.04
N THR A 119 22.89 -21.98 2.29
CA THR A 119 23.32 -23.37 2.44
C THR A 119 23.18 -23.91 3.86
N LEU A 120 23.07 -23.02 4.86
CA LEU A 120 22.97 -23.40 6.28
C LEU A 120 21.57 -23.17 6.84
N ASN A 121 21.01 -21.98 6.62
CA ASN A 121 19.70 -21.58 7.11
C ASN A 121 18.80 -21.13 5.96
N TYR A 122 18.58 -22.09 5.06
CA TYR A 122 17.81 -21.93 3.82
C TYR A 122 16.48 -21.19 4.02
N GLU A 123 15.62 -21.64 4.94
CA GLU A 123 14.30 -21.05 5.16
C GLU A 123 14.37 -19.57 5.59
N LEU A 124 15.30 -19.25 6.50
CA LEU A 124 15.49 -17.88 6.98
C LEU A 124 16.01 -16.97 5.86
N THR A 125 17.05 -17.42 5.16
CA THR A 125 17.69 -16.65 4.08
C THR A 125 16.75 -16.47 2.90
N LYS A 126 16.05 -17.52 2.49
CA LYS A 126 15.04 -17.45 1.43
C LYS A 126 13.90 -16.52 1.83
N GLY A 127 13.31 -16.70 3.01
CA GLY A 127 12.19 -15.86 3.44
C GLY A 127 12.56 -14.38 3.59
N TYR A 128 13.81 -14.07 3.96
CA TYR A 128 14.33 -12.70 3.94
C TYR A 128 14.41 -12.12 2.53
N LEU A 129 15.00 -12.88 1.59
CA LEU A 129 15.13 -12.45 0.19
C LEU A 129 13.77 -12.29 -0.49
N ASP A 130 12.85 -13.23 -0.29
CA ASP A 130 11.48 -13.18 -0.80
C ASP A 130 10.75 -11.94 -0.28
N LEU A 131 10.93 -11.60 1.00
CA LEU A 131 10.33 -10.44 1.61
C LEU A 131 10.82 -9.15 0.97
N CYS A 132 12.13 -9.02 0.79
CA CYS A 132 12.77 -7.89 0.12
C CYS A 132 12.28 -7.74 -1.33
N VAL A 133 12.28 -8.83 -2.10
CA VAL A 133 11.82 -8.83 -3.49
C VAL A 133 10.34 -8.45 -3.59
N THR A 134 9.50 -9.03 -2.73
CA THR A 134 8.06 -8.75 -2.66
C THR A 134 7.81 -7.28 -2.33
N TYR A 135 8.48 -6.75 -1.30
CA TYR A 135 8.35 -5.36 -0.90
C TYR A 135 8.76 -4.39 -2.00
N VAL A 136 9.93 -4.60 -2.63
CA VAL A 136 10.41 -3.75 -3.72
C VAL A 136 9.46 -3.81 -4.93
N SER A 137 9.05 -5.02 -5.33
CA SER A 137 8.11 -5.22 -6.43
C SER A 137 6.80 -4.50 -6.19
N LEU A 138 6.31 -4.53 -4.94
CA LEU A 138 5.08 -3.90 -4.53
C LEU A 138 5.16 -2.37 -4.57
N MET A 139 6.28 -1.79 -4.10
CA MET A 139 6.52 -0.34 -4.18
C MET A 139 6.65 0.14 -5.64
N ILE A 140 7.30 -0.64 -6.50
CA ILE A 140 7.37 -0.37 -7.94
C ILE A 140 5.96 -0.42 -8.55
N LEU A 141 5.17 -1.46 -8.24
CA LEU A 141 3.84 -1.62 -8.80
C LEU A 141 2.90 -0.49 -8.35
N LEU A 142 2.96 -0.08 -7.08
CA LEU A 142 2.24 1.07 -6.54
C LEU A 142 2.61 2.36 -7.29
N SER A 143 3.91 2.57 -7.59
CA SER A 143 4.37 3.76 -8.33
C SER A 143 3.78 3.86 -9.74
N ARG A 144 3.37 2.72 -10.32
CA ARG A 144 2.76 2.61 -11.65
C ARG A 144 1.22 2.70 -11.64
N VAL A 145 0.61 2.98 -10.49
CA VAL A 145 -0.81 3.34 -10.40
C VAL A 145 -0.90 4.86 -10.55
N GLU A 146 -1.27 5.33 -11.73
CA GLU A 146 -1.30 6.76 -12.09
C GLU A 146 -2.37 7.53 -11.29
N ASP A 147 -3.59 7.00 -11.24
CA ASP A 147 -4.73 7.64 -10.56
C ASP A 147 -4.69 7.55 -9.03
N ARG A 148 -3.61 7.02 -8.41
CA ARG A 148 -3.56 6.77 -6.95
C ARG A 148 -3.86 8.02 -6.12
N LYS A 149 -3.34 9.18 -6.55
CA LYS A 149 -3.57 10.47 -5.85
C LYS A 149 -5.02 10.94 -5.99
N ALA A 150 -5.62 10.72 -7.15
CA ALA A 150 -7.02 11.06 -7.39
C ALA A 150 -7.94 10.19 -6.53
N VAL A 151 -7.71 8.87 -6.48
CA VAL A 151 -8.48 7.95 -5.64
C VAL A 151 -8.39 8.32 -4.16
N LEU A 152 -7.17 8.50 -3.63
CA LEU A 152 -6.95 8.86 -2.23
C LEU A 152 -7.55 10.24 -1.89
N GLY A 153 -7.37 11.21 -2.77
CA GLY A 153 -7.85 12.56 -2.54
C GLY A 153 -9.37 12.70 -2.69
N LEU A 154 -10.00 12.01 -3.65
CA LEU A 154 -11.47 11.99 -3.79
C LEU A 154 -12.15 11.32 -2.61
N PHE A 155 -11.57 10.24 -2.08
CA PHE A 155 -12.13 9.55 -0.91
C PHE A 155 -12.06 10.41 0.36
N ASN A 156 -11.03 11.26 0.49
CA ASN A 156 -10.80 12.09 1.68
C ASN A 156 -11.37 13.52 1.56
N ALA A 157 -11.76 13.96 0.36
CA ALA A 157 -12.42 15.24 0.10
C ALA A 157 -13.86 15.24 0.67
#